data_AF-A0A2V9WU04-F1
#
_entry.id   AF-A0A2V9WU04-F1
#
_cell.length_a   1.000
_cell.length_b   1.000
_cell.length_c   1.000
_cell.angle_alpha   90.00
_cell.angle_beta   90.00
_cell.angle_gamma   90.00
#
_symmetry.space_group_name_H-M   'P 1'
#
loop_
_entity.id
_entity.type
_entity.pdbx_description
1 polymer ?
#
loop_
_entity_poly.entity_id
_entity_poly.type
_entity_poly.pdbx_seq_one_letter_code
_entity_poly.pdbx_strand_id
1 'polypeptide(L)'
;MLLTGEVGTGKTTLINKLLEWLRLQQVATAFIFYSRMNVPQFLDYMMADFGIPCDSRSKSQVLLRLYNWLLDRYRAGETAVLIVDEAQNLSDEVLEEIRLMTNLET
;
A
#
# COMPACT_ATOMS: atom_id res chain seq x y z
N MET A 1 -9.42 1.53 -6.47
CA MET A 1 -9.98 0.59 -7.48
C MET A 1 -10.22 -0.75 -6.79
N LEU A 2 -11.35 -1.40 -7.04
CA LEU A 2 -11.65 -2.74 -6.51
C LEU A 2 -11.71 -3.72 -7.70
N LEU A 3 -10.95 -4.80 -7.63
CA LEU A 3 -10.97 -5.88 -8.62
C LEU A 3 -11.46 -7.17 -7.96
N THR A 4 -12.65 -7.62 -8.32
CA THR A 4 -13.23 -8.88 -7.82
C THR A 4 -13.43 -9.87 -8.96
N GLY A 5 -13.39 -11.17 -8.62
CA GLY A 5 -13.61 -12.26 -9.55
C GLY A 5 -13.41 -13.60 -8.83
N GLU A 6 -13.82 -14.71 -9.43
CA GLU A 6 -13.67 -16.04 -8.82
C GLU A 6 -12.19 -16.50 -8.78
N VAL A 7 -11.88 -17.51 -7.97
CA VAL A 7 -10.53 -18.11 -7.92
C VAL A 7 -10.17 -18.66 -9.31
N GLY A 8 -8.95 -18.41 -9.78
CA GLY A 8 -8.49 -18.88 -11.09
C GLY A 8 -8.86 -17.99 -12.29
N THR A 9 -9.50 -16.84 -12.07
CA THR A 9 -9.84 -15.86 -13.15
C THR A 9 -8.66 -15.01 -13.64
N GLY A 10 -7.43 -15.31 -13.22
CA GLY A 10 -6.23 -14.60 -13.67
C GLY A 10 -6.00 -13.22 -13.03
N LYS A 11 -6.67 -12.89 -11.92
CA LYS A 11 -6.47 -11.63 -11.17
C LYS A 11 -5.01 -11.39 -10.79
N THR A 12 -4.34 -12.41 -10.25
CA THR A 12 -2.91 -12.32 -9.91
C THR A 12 -2.05 -12.09 -11.15
N THR A 13 -2.41 -12.68 -12.30
CA THR A 13 -1.72 -12.42 -13.58
C THR A 13 -1.87 -10.97 -14.03
N LEU A 14 -3.06 -10.39 -13.88
CA LEU A 14 -3.32 -8.97 -14.17
C LEU A 14 -2.54 -8.06 -13.22
N ILE A 15 -2.54 -8.37 -11.91
CA ILE A 15 -1.76 -7.64 -10.90
C ILE A 15 -0.26 -7.67 -11.26
N ASN A 16 0.29 -8.83 -11.60
CA ASN A 16 1.69 -8.96 -12.00
C ASN A 16 2.03 -8.11 -13.23
N LYS A 17 1.12 -8.05 -14.22
CA LYS A 17 1.30 -7.20 -15.40
C LYS A 17 1.22 -5.71 -15.06
N LEU A 18 0.32 -5.33 -14.16
CA LEU A 18 0.24 -3.96 -13.65
C LEU A 18 1.50 -3.56 -12.88
N LEU A 19 2.01 -4.44 -12.00
CA LEU A 19 3.26 -4.23 -11.26
C LEU A 19 4.45 -4.04 -12.20
N GLU A 20 4.56 -4.88 -13.24
CA GLU A 20 5.60 -4.76 -14.28
C GLU A 20 5.52 -3.39 -14.97
N TRP A 21 4.31 -2.95 -15.35
CA TRP A 21 4.10 -1.65 -15.97
C TRP A 21 4.43 -0.48 -15.04
N LEU A 22 3.96 -0.51 -13.79
CA LEU A 22 4.24 0.51 -12.78
C LEU A 22 5.74 0.65 -12.52
N ARG A 23 6.45 -0.48 -12.45
CA ARG A 23 7.91 -0.51 -12.30
C ARG A 23 8.63 0.15 -13.48
N LEU A 24 8.18 -0.11 -14.71
CA LEU A 24 8.75 0.55 -15.91
C LEU A 24 8.54 2.06 -15.89
N GLN A 25 7.43 2.53 -15.32
CA GLN A 25 7.13 3.95 -15.13
C GLN A 25 7.79 4.56 -13.87
N GLN A 26 8.57 3.78 -13.11
CA GLN A 26 9.17 4.20 -11.84
C GLN A 26 8.16 4.75 -10.82
N VAL A 27 6.91 4.25 -10.86
CA VAL A 27 5.88 4.62 -9.89
C VAL A 27 6.18 3.91 -8.57
N ALA A 28 6.29 4.67 -7.47
CA ALA A 28 6.49 4.06 -6.16
C ALA A 28 5.27 3.21 -5.81
N THR A 29 5.53 1.93 -5.60
CA THR A 29 4.49 0.91 -5.48
C THR A 29 4.80 0.04 -4.28
N ALA A 30 3.81 -0.16 -3.42
CA ALA A 30 3.85 -1.15 -2.36
C ALA A 30 2.85 -2.27 -2.71
N PHE A 31 3.30 -3.52 -2.65
CA PHE A 31 2.51 -4.71 -2.99
C PHE A 31 2.44 -5.67 -1.81
N ILE A 32 1.22 -5.82 -1.27
CA ILE A 32 0.94 -6.67 -0.12
C ILE A 32 0.23 -7.93 -0.60
N PHE A 33 0.87 -9.09 -0.39
CA PHE A 33 0.37 -10.42 -0.75
C PHE A 33 0.12 -11.31 0.49
N TYR A 34 0.58 -10.90 1.68
CA TYR A 34 0.49 -11.72 2.91
C TYR A 34 -0.78 -11.40 3.70
N SER A 35 -1.64 -12.42 3.84
CA SER A 35 -3.01 -12.31 4.33
C SER A 35 -3.18 -12.33 5.86
N ARG A 36 -2.12 -12.44 6.65
CA ARG A 36 -2.22 -12.45 8.13
C ARG A 36 -1.17 -11.55 8.74
N MET A 37 -1.52 -10.28 8.84
CA MET A 37 -0.69 -9.25 9.47
C MET A 37 -1.55 -8.30 10.29
N ASN A 38 -1.01 -7.84 11.42
CA ASN A 38 -1.64 -6.79 12.21
C ASN A 38 -1.26 -5.39 11.68
N VAL A 39 -1.90 -4.35 12.22
CA VAL A 39 -1.67 -2.95 11.77
C VAL A 39 -0.19 -2.54 11.79
N PRO A 40 0.59 -2.80 12.87
CA PRO A 40 2.02 -2.49 12.85
C PRO A 40 2.80 -3.19 11.73
N GLN A 41 2.59 -4.49 11.55
CA GLN A 41 3.24 -5.26 10.48
C GLN A 41 2.86 -4.74 9.09
N PHE A 42 1.59 -4.35 8.92
CA PHE A 42 1.09 -3.76 7.68
C PHE A 42 1.81 -2.46 7.34
N LEU A 43 1.90 -1.55 8.33
CA LEU A 43 2.60 -0.28 8.15
C LEU A 43 4.10 -0.50 7.90
N ASP A 44 4.76 -1.37 8.66
CA ASP A 44 6.19 -1.66 8.48
C ASP A 44 6.49 -2.21 7.08
N TYR A 45 5.69 -3.18 6.61
CA TYR A 45 5.85 -3.76 5.29
C TYR A 45 5.62 -2.72 4.19
N MET A 46 4.56 -1.92 4.30
CA MET A 46 4.24 -0.87 3.33
C MET A 46 5.35 0.19 3.26
N MET A 47 5.87 0.63 4.41
CA MET A 47 6.99 1.58 4.48
C MET A 47 8.25 1.01 3.84
N ALA A 48 8.56 -0.27 4.11
CA ALA A 48 9.70 -0.94 3.52
C ALA A 48 9.59 -1.05 1.99
N ASP A 49 8.42 -1.43 1.47
CA ASP A 49 8.21 -1.65 0.03
C ASP A 49 8.16 -0.32 -0.75
N PHE A 50 7.64 0.76 -0.14
CA PHE A 50 7.81 2.11 -0.67
C PHE A 50 9.25 2.65 -0.57
N GLY A 51 10.15 1.96 0.14
CA GLY A 51 11.53 2.39 0.35
C GLY A 51 11.66 3.57 1.33
N ILE A 52 10.72 3.72 2.26
CA ILE A 52 10.69 4.81 3.24
C ILE A 52 11.38 4.35 4.53
N PRO A 53 12.61 4.81 4.82
CA PRO A 53 13.29 4.43 6.06
C PRO A 53 12.54 4.98 7.27
N CYS A 54 12.25 4.17 8.28
CA CYS A 54 11.66 4.62 9.53
C CYS A 54 12.10 3.73 10.70
N ASP A 55 12.90 4.26 11.62
CA ASP A 55 13.41 3.50 12.77
C ASP A 55 12.47 3.52 13.99
N SER A 56 11.35 4.24 13.88
CA SER A 56 10.39 4.42 14.97
C SER A 56 9.39 3.27 15.01
N ARG A 57 9.18 2.70 16.20
CA ARG A 57 8.07 1.77 16.48
C ARG A 57 6.75 2.47 16.84
N SER A 58 6.76 3.79 16.98
CA SER A 58 5.55 4.57 17.25
C SER A 58 4.73 4.74 15.97
N LYS A 59 3.49 4.24 15.98
CA LYS A 59 2.53 4.36 14.88
C LYS A 59 2.38 5.80 14.39
N SER A 60 2.29 6.77 15.30
CA SER A 60 2.11 8.19 14.93
C SER A 60 3.30 8.74 14.13
N GLN A 61 4.52 8.34 14.48
CA GLN A 61 5.73 8.75 13.77
C GLN A 61 5.84 8.05 12.40
N VAL A 62 5.44 6.78 12.31
CA VAL A 62 5.38 6.05 11.03
C VAL A 62 4.39 6.73 10.08
N LEU A 63 3.17 7.02 10.56
CA LEU A 63 2.14 7.69 9.77
C LEU A 63 2.56 9.11 9.36
N LEU A 64 3.17 9.88 10.26
CA LEU A 64 3.67 11.22 9.93
C LEU A 64 4.75 11.16 8.85
N ARG A 65 5.64 10.16 8.91
CA ARG A 65 6.68 9.98 7.89
C ARG A 65 6.08 9.57 6.54
N LEU A 66 5.11 8.65 6.53
CA LEU A 66 4.36 8.29 5.33
C LEU A 66 3.67 9.50 4.72
N TYR A 67 2.98 10.31 5.54
CA TYR A 67 2.28 11.51 5.08
C TYR A 67 3.23 12.50 4.40
N ASN A 68 4.36 12.82 5.03
CA ASN A 68 5.34 13.75 4.45
C ASN A 68 5.89 13.21 3.12
N TRP A 69 6.18 11.91 3.06
CA TRP A 69 6.66 11.27 1.83
C TRP A 69 5.61 11.31 0.70
N LEU A 70 4.33 11.05 1.02
CA LEU A 70 3.23 11.16 0.05
C LEU A 70 3.05 12.61 -0.45
N LEU A 71 3.18 13.59 0.45
CA LEU A 71 3.07 15.01 0.12
C LEU A 71 4.20 15.47 -0.83
N ASP A 72 5.43 15.00 -0.61
CA ASP A 72 6.56 15.31 -1.49
C ASP A 72 6.35 14.76 -2.91
N ARG A 73 5.82 13.53 -3.02
CA ARG A 73 5.45 12.92 -4.32
C ARG A 73 4.33 13.69 -5.00
N TYR A 74 3.28 14.03 -4.25
CA TYR A 74 2.17 14.83 -4.77
C TYR A 74 2.67 16.17 -5.34
N ARG A 75 3.57 16.86 -4.62
CA ARG A 75 4.19 18.11 -5.09
C ARG A 75 5.06 17.92 -6.33
N ALA A 76 5.68 16.75 -6.50
CA ALA A 76 6.42 16.38 -7.69
C ALA A 76 5.54 15.92 -8.86
N GLY A 77 4.21 15.85 -8.68
CA GLY A 77 3.28 15.29 -9.67
C GLY A 77 3.39 13.77 -9.82
N GLU A 78 4.00 13.11 -8.84
CA GLU A 78 4.19 11.66 -8.81
C GLU A 78 3.07 10.97 -8.03
N THR A 79 2.66 9.80 -8.52
CA THR A 79 1.67 8.95 -7.84
C THR A 79 2.40 7.90 -6.99
N ALA A 80 1.82 7.55 -5.84
CA ALA A 80 2.16 6.34 -5.09
C ALA A 80 1.01 5.34 -5.19
N VAL A 81 1.31 4.06 -5.36
CA VAL A 81 0.30 3.01 -5.54
C VAL A 81 0.46 1.94 -4.46
N LEU A 82 -0.59 1.74 -3.66
CA LEU A 82 -0.69 0.58 -2.78
C LEU A 82 -1.58 -0.47 -3.45
N ILE A 83 -1.04 -1.66 -3.66
CA ILE A 83 -1.77 -2.83 -4.15
C ILE A 83 -1.84 -3.85 -3.03
N VAL A 84 -3.05 -4.28 -2.70
CA VAL A 84 -3.30 -5.35 -1.74
C VAL A 84 -4.00 -6.48 -2.49
N ASP A 85 -3.30 -7.60 -2.67
CA ASP A 85 -3.93 -8.83 -3.15
C ASP A 85 -4.60 -9.57 -2.00
N GLU A 86 -5.61 -10.38 -2.31
CA GLU A 86 -6.31 -11.20 -1.32
C GLU A 86 -6.81 -10.40 -0.09
N ALA A 87 -7.20 -9.13 -0.32
CA ALA A 87 -7.57 -8.16 0.72
C ALA A 87 -8.73 -8.61 1.62
N GLN A 88 -9.58 -9.54 1.14
CA GLN A 88 -10.64 -10.16 1.94
C GLN A 88 -10.12 -10.98 3.12
N ASN A 89 -8.83 -11.32 3.13
CA ASN A 89 -8.22 -12.03 4.25
C ASN A 89 -7.60 -11.08 5.30
N LEU A 90 -7.54 -9.77 5.04
CA LEU A 90 -7.09 -8.79 6.04
C LEU A 90 -8.10 -8.71 7.19
N SER A 91 -7.59 -8.44 8.39
CA SER A 91 -8.46 -8.12 9.54
C SER A 91 -9.15 -6.78 9.34
N ASP A 92 -10.34 -6.63 9.92
CA ASP A 92 -11.11 -5.38 9.90
C ASP A 92 -10.28 -4.17 10.39
N GLU A 93 -9.41 -4.37 11.39
CA GLU A 93 -8.53 -3.30 11.90
C GLU A 93 -7.57 -2.75 10.83
N VAL A 94 -7.03 -3.62 9.96
CA VAL A 94 -6.13 -3.22 8.88
C VAL A 94 -6.92 -2.54 7.76
N LEU A 95 -8.13 -3.03 7.45
CA LEU A 95 -9.00 -2.39 6.47
C LEU A 95 -9.42 -0.99 6.92
N GLU A 96 -9.77 -0.81 8.20
CA GLU A 96 -10.07 0.52 8.74
C GLU A 96 -8.83 1.42 8.71
N GLU A 97 -7.63 0.90 9.00
CA GLU A 97 -6.40 1.68 8.86
C GLU A 97 -6.19 2.17 7.43
N ILE A 98 -6.38 1.30 6.43
CA ILE A 98 -6.32 1.67 5.01
C ILE A 98 -7.33 2.78 4.71
N ARG A 99 -8.57 2.63 5.19
CA ARG A 99 -9.64 3.63 5.00
C ARG A 99 -9.26 4.99 5.57
N LEU A 100 -8.70 5.02 6.79
CA LEU A 100 -8.26 6.24 7.45
C LEU A 100 -7.13 6.92 6.68
N MET A 101 -6.18 6.16 6.14
CA MET A 101 -5.09 6.70 5.31
C MET A 101 -5.58 7.24 3.95
N THR A 102 -6.58 6.62 3.33
CA THR A 102 -7.12 7.13 2.05
C THR A 102 -7.93 8.41 2.22
N ASN A 103 -8.44 8.67 3.43
CA ASN A 103 -9.19 9.89 3.77
C ASN A 103 -8.28 11.09 4.11
N LEU A 104 -6.99 11.03 3.76
CA LEU A 104 -6.04 12.15 3.92
C LEU A 104 -6.31 13.33 2.95
N GLU A 105 -7.43 13.33 2.24
CA GLU A 105 -7.91 14.48 1.46
C GLU A 105 -8.35 15.62 2.40
N THR A 106 -7.60 16.73 2.39
CA THR A 106 -8.10 18.06 2.77
C THR A 106 -7.55 19.07 1.77
#